data_AF-A0A505DHF6-F1
#
_entry.id   AF-A0A505DHF6-F1
#
_cell.length_a   1.000
_cell.length_b   1.000
_cell.length_c   1.000
_cell.angle_alpha   90.00
_cell.angle_beta   90.00
_cell.angle_gamma   90.00
#
_symmetry.space_group_name_H-M   'P 1'
#
loop_
_entity.id
_entity.type
_entity.pdbx_description
1 polymer ?
#
loop_
_entity_poly.entity_id
_entity_poly.type
_entity_poly.pdbx_seq_one_letter_code
_entity_poly.pdbx_strand_id
1 'polypeptide(L)'
;VVACDVADRESLAGLLAEHPPTAVVHAAGVGQFVDLADIDAARLGDVMAAKVVGARNLDELLGEAELDAFVLFSSNAGVWGGGRQGAYAAANAYLDALAEDRRARGLTATSVAWGAWAGGGMIADGSAEEGLRRRGVLPMEPELALSALVQAVEHDETFVAVADVDWARFVPGFTAARPRPLISDIPEARAALDDGVHTSGNDTSADGSLAQRLAGLSATERLKVVLDLVRSTAAAVLGYASADAVEANRAFREMGFDSLTAVEVRNRLAMASGLKLPATAVFDYPSPAVLADFVLGQVIGSDIASDASLTVPGVAVAADEPIAIVGMACRYPGDVRTPEQLWDLVASGTDAMAEFPTDRGWDVDGDFSSVGGFVYDAGEFDAGFFGISPREALAMDPQQRMLLEAAWELFERAGIDPTSLRGSQTGVFAGASAQGHGMGLGALPEGVDGYMLTGSSGSVVSGRLSYVLGL
;
A
#
# COMPACT_ATOMS: atom_id res chain seq x y z
N VAL A 1 28.26 3.36 -35.88
CA VAL A 1 26.90 3.16 -35.33
C VAL A 1 26.08 2.43 -36.39
N VAL A 2 25.56 1.26 -36.07
CA VAL A 2 24.73 0.43 -36.96
C VAL A 2 23.38 0.23 -36.28
N ALA A 3 22.29 0.23 -37.04
CA ALA A 3 20.97 -0.08 -36.50
C ALA A 3 20.80 -1.61 -36.43
N CYS A 4 20.61 -2.15 -35.22
CA CYS A 4 20.36 -3.57 -34.99
C CYS A 4 19.56 -3.72 -33.70
N ASP A 5 18.47 -4.50 -33.74
CA ASP A 5 17.75 -4.92 -32.55
C ASP A 5 18.40 -6.21 -32.01
N VAL A 6 18.95 -6.13 -30.80
CA VAL A 6 19.62 -7.27 -30.15
C VAL A 6 18.65 -8.42 -29.81
N ALA A 7 17.34 -8.15 -29.74
CA ALA A 7 16.32 -9.18 -29.57
C ALA A 7 16.07 -9.97 -30.87
N ASP A 8 16.37 -9.38 -32.04
CA ASP A 8 16.36 -10.08 -33.32
C ASP A 8 17.68 -10.83 -33.53
N ARG A 9 17.61 -12.15 -33.29
CA ARG A 9 18.77 -13.04 -33.37
C ARG A 9 19.41 -13.07 -34.76
N GLU A 10 18.63 -13.01 -35.84
CA GLU A 10 19.16 -13.14 -37.19
C GLU A 10 19.94 -11.88 -37.59
N SER A 11 19.34 -10.71 -37.32
CA SER A 11 20.00 -9.42 -37.52
C SER A 11 21.28 -9.30 -36.69
N LEU A 12 21.25 -9.74 -35.42
CA LEU A 12 22.42 -9.71 -34.55
C LEU A 12 23.52 -10.67 -35.03
N ALA A 13 23.17 -11.87 -35.48
CA ALA A 13 24.12 -12.84 -36.03
C ALA A 13 24.84 -12.27 -37.27
N GLY A 14 24.10 -11.60 -38.16
CA GLY A 14 24.68 -10.92 -39.33
C GLY A 14 25.69 -9.84 -38.92
N LEU A 15 25.33 -9.01 -37.93
CA LEU A 15 26.20 -7.96 -37.41
C LEU A 15 27.49 -8.52 -36.79
N LEU A 16 27.39 -9.56 -35.98
CA LEU A 16 28.55 -10.19 -35.32
C LEU A 16 29.47 -10.90 -36.33
N ALA A 17 28.91 -11.43 -37.42
CA ALA A 17 29.71 -12.03 -38.48
C ALA A 17 30.47 -10.98 -39.31
N GLU A 18 29.86 -9.83 -39.58
CA GLU A 18 30.51 -8.72 -40.28
C GLU A 18 31.55 -8.01 -39.40
N HIS A 19 31.29 -7.94 -38.10
CA HIS A 19 32.12 -7.24 -37.11
C HIS A 19 32.32 -8.09 -35.84
N PRO A 20 33.24 -9.08 -35.86
CA PRO A 20 33.53 -9.90 -34.69
C PRO A 20 34.12 -9.04 -33.55
N PRO A 21 33.46 -8.95 -32.37
CA PRO A 21 33.95 -8.13 -31.27
C PRO A 21 35.01 -8.87 -30.46
N THR A 22 35.94 -8.13 -29.84
CA THR A 22 36.79 -8.66 -28.76
C THR A 22 36.21 -8.39 -27.37
N ALA A 23 35.27 -7.44 -27.26
CA ALA A 23 34.57 -7.12 -26.03
C ALA A 23 33.10 -6.76 -26.30
N VAL A 24 32.24 -7.08 -25.33
CA VAL A 24 30.80 -6.80 -25.37
C VAL A 24 30.41 -5.96 -24.16
N VAL A 25 29.61 -4.91 -24.40
CA VAL A 25 28.95 -4.13 -23.35
C VAL A 25 27.46 -4.07 -23.66
N HIS A 26 26.68 -4.88 -22.95
CA HIS A 26 25.23 -4.94 -23.10
C HIS A 26 24.56 -3.89 -22.21
N ALA A 27 24.34 -2.71 -22.78
CA ALA A 27 23.68 -1.58 -22.12
C ALA A 27 22.21 -1.38 -22.56
N ALA A 28 21.63 -2.32 -23.30
CA ALA A 28 20.24 -2.21 -23.75
C ALA A 28 19.27 -2.38 -22.57
N GLY A 29 18.21 -1.56 -22.55
CA GLY A 29 17.17 -1.65 -21.54
C GLY A 29 16.09 -0.61 -21.72
N VAL A 30 14.90 -0.95 -21.24
CA VAL A 30 13.75 -0.06 -21.17
C VAL A 30 13.28 -0.03 -19.73
N GLY A 31 13.10 1.17 -19.17
CA GLY A 31 12.58 1.34 -17.83
C GLY A 31 11.07 1.07 -17.77
N GLN A 32 10.59 0.57 -16.63
CA GLN A 32 9.18 0.30 -16.39
C GLN A 32 8.79 0.70 -14.97
N PHE A 33 7.68 1.44 -14.84
CA PHE A 33 7.11 1.91 -13.57
C PHE A 33 5.59 1.63 -13.53
N VAL A 34 5.22 0.39 -13.24
CA VAL A 34 3.83 -0.11 -13.15
C VAL A 34 3.74 -1.08 -11.97
N ASP A 35 2.64 -1.00 -11.24
CA ASP A 35 2.36 -1.91 -10.14
C ASP A 35 2.25 -3.36 -10.62
N LEU A 36 2.73 -4.30 -9.79
CA LEU A 36 2.85 -5.72 -10.19
C LEU A 36 1.51 -6.32 -10.66
N ALA A 37 0.40 -5.89 -10.05
CA ALA A 37 -0.94 -6.36 -10.39
C ALA A 37 -1.41 -5.91 -11.78
N ASP A 38 -0.82 -4.83 -12.31
CA ASP A 38 -1.21 -4.19 -13.58
C ASP A 38 -0.21 -4.46 -14.72
N ILE A 39 0.73 -5.39 -14.52
CA ILE A 39 1.66 -5.83 -15.56
C ILE A 39 0.98 -6.88 -16.43
N ASP A 40 0.72 -6.52 -17.70
CA ASP A 40 0.26 -7.46 -18.71
C ASP A 40 1.44 -8.14 -19.45
N ALA A 41 1.11 -9.16 -20.26
CA ALA A 41 2.10 -9.94 -21.00
C ALA A 41 2.87 -9.11 -22.04
N ALA A 42 2.25 -8.08 -22.63
CA ALA A 42 2.90 -7.25 -23.64
C ALA A 42 3.98 -6.38 -23.00
N ARG A 43 3.65 -5.68 -21.90
CA ARG A 43 4.59 -4.86 -21.12
C ARG A 43 5.72 -5.69 -20.53
N LEU A 44 5.44 -6.90 -20.07
CA LEU A 44 6.47 -7.83 -19.63
C LEU A 44 7.40 -8.19 -20.79
N GLY A 45 6.84 -8.49 -21.97
CA GLY A 45 7.59 -8.79 -23.20
C GLY A 45 8.54 -7.66 -23.59
N ASP A 46 8.07 -6.41 -23.57
CA ASP A 46 8.88 -5.23 -23.94
C ASP A 46 10.13 -5.07 -23.04
N VAL A 47 9.96 -5.23 -21.72
CA VAL A 47 11.07 -5.12 -20.76
C VAL A 47 12.05 -6.29 -20.91
N MET A 48 11.53 -7.50 -21.13
CA MET A 48 12.33 -8.71 -21.28
C MET A 48 13.09 -8.75 -22.60
N ALA A 49 12.53 -8.20 -23.70
CA ALA A 49 13.15 -8.24 -25.02
C ALA A 49 14.54 -7.61 -25.02
N ALA A 50 14.66 -6.35 -24.57
CA ALA A 50 15.93 -5.62 -24.63
C ALA A 50 17.01 -6.23 -23.70
N LYS A 51 16.65 -6.55 -22.45
CA LYS A 51 17.61 -7.06 -21.46
C LYS A 51 17.84 -8.56 -21.61
N VAL A 52 16.80 -9.35 -21.45
CA VAL A 52 16.89 -10.82 -21.34
C VAL A 52 17.17 -11.44 -22.70
N VAL A 53 16.31 -11.18 -23.70
CA VAL A 53 16.46 -11.81 -25.03
C VAL A 53 17.73 -11.33 -25.71
N GLY A 54 18.02 -10.02 -25.64
CA GLY A 54 19.25 -9.44 -26.17
C GLY A 54 20.53 -10.06 -25.58
N ALA A 55 20.64 -10.13 -24.24
CA ALA A 55 21.81 -10.70 -23.59
C ALA A 55 21.97 -12.20 -23.88
N ARG A 56 20.86 -12.93 -23.92
CA ARG A 56 20.85 -14.36 -24.28
C ARG A 56 21.33 -14.59 -25.71
N ASN A 57 20.85 -13.79 -26.66
CA ASN A 57 21.30 -13.90 -28.04
C ASN A 57 22.80 -13.62 -28.17
N LEU A 58 23.33 -12.60 -27.47
CA LEU A 58 24.76 -12.31 -27.45
C LEU A 58 25.58 -13.49 -26.90
N ASP A 59 25.18 -14.05 -25.76
CA ASP A 59 25.85 -15.22 -25.16
C ASP A 59 25.84 -16.43 -26.10
N GLU A 60 24.69 -16.78 -26.66
CA GLU A 60 24.55 -17.96 -27.50
C GLU A 60 25.24 -17.81 -28.88
N LEU A 61 25.24 -16.62 -29.47
CA LEU A 61 25.87 -16.38 -30.78
C LEU A 61 27.39 -16.25 -30.70
N LEU A 62 27.92 -15.71 -29.61
CA LEU A 62 29.36 -15.64 -29.37
C LEU A 62 29.91 -16.98 -28.84
N GLY A 63 29.05 -17.80 -28.21
CA GLY A 63 29.41 -19.14 -27.75
C GLY A 63 30.63 -19.11 -26.83
N GLU A 64 31.65 -19.89 -27.19
CA GLU A 64 32.92 -20.03 -26.47
C GLU A 64 34.03 -19.08 -26.99
N ALA A 65 33.68 -18.04 -27.75
CA ALA A 65 34.66 -17.05 -28.19
C ALA A 65 35.38 -16.43 -26.98
N GLU A 66 36.72 -16.38 -27.03
CA GLU A 66 37.53 -15.67 -26.04
C GLU A 66 37.30 -14.16 -26.21
N LEU A 67 36.76 -13.52 -25.16
CA LEU A 67 36.47 -12.09 -25.11
C LEU A 67 37.29 -11.45 -23.99
N ASP A 68 37.84 -10.26 -24.28
CA ASP A 68 38.51 -9.41 -23.31
C ASP A 68 37.53 -8.96 -22.20
N ALA A 69 36.26 -8.75 -22.55
CA ALA A 69 35.21 -8.41 -21.61
C ALA A 69 33.81 -8.79 -22.13
N PHE A 70 32.92 -9.18 -21.22
CA PHE A 70 31.48 -9.34 -21.50
C PHE A 70 30.70 -8.70 -20.36
N VAL A 71 30.33 -7.44 -20.52
CA VAL A 71 29.75 -6.61 -19.47
C VAL A 71 28.24 -6.53 -19.63
N LEU A 72 27.51 -6.84 -18.56
CA LEU A 72 26.06 -6.71 -18.48
C LEU A 72 25.69 -5.53 -17.58
N PHE A 73 24.98 -4.55 -18.12
CA PHE A 73 24.45 -3.43 -17.33
C PHE A 73 23.14 -3.86 -16.68
N SER A 74 23.24 -4.33 -15.43
CA SER A 74 22.11 -4.68 -14.57
C SER A 74 21.65 -3.45 -13.75
N SER A 75 20.79 -3.67 -12.76
CA SER A 75 20.27 -2.64 -11.88
C SER A 75 20.05 -3.15 -10.47
N ASN A 76 20.26 -2.29 -9.48
CA ASN A 76 19.97 -2.57 -8.07
C ASN A 76 18.49 -2.93 -7.81
N ALA A 77 17.58 -2.59 -8.73
CA ALA A 77 16.21 -3.06 -8.69
C ALA A 77 16.12 -4.61 -8.71
N GLY A 78 17.04 -5.30 -9.37
CA GLY A 78 17.14 -6.77 -9.37
C GLY A 78 17.72 -7.34 -8.06
N VAL A 79 18.43 -6.53 -7.28
CA VAL A 79 19.09 -6.95 -6.03
C VAL A 79 18.18 -6.76 -4.82
N TRP A 80 17.61 -5.56 -4.67
CA TRP A 80 16.81 -5.20 -3.49
C TRP A 80 15.42 -4.64 -3.79
N GLY A 81 15.05 -4.53 -5.07
CA GLY A 81 13.74 -4.04 -5.51
C GLY A 81 13.68 -2.53 -5.72
N GLY A 82 12.88 -2.09 -6.69
CA GLY A 82 12.77 -0.68 -7.08
C GLY A 82 11.41 0.00 -6.83
N GLY A 83 10.41 -0.76 -6.36
CA GLY A 83 9.02 -0.30 -6.22
C GLY A 83 8.36 0.00 -7.57
N ARG A 84 7.28 -0.71 -7.91
CA ARG A 84 6.62 -0.60 -9.25
C ARG A 84 7.54 -0.94 -10.43
N GLN A 85 8.66 -1.63 -10.18
CA GLN A 85 9.63 -2.05 -11.21
C GLN A 85 9.72 -3.58 -11.29
N GLY A 86 8.59 -4.29 -11.14
CA GLY A 86 8.59 -5.76 -11.01
C GLY A 86 9.21 -6.50 -12.20
N ALA A 87 8.76 -6.19 -13.42
CA ALA A 87 9.30 -6.78 -14.64
C ALA A 87 10.75 -6.37 -14.87
N TYR A 88 11.07 -5.09 -14.62
CA TYR A 88 12.43 -4.57 -14.74
C TYR A 88 13.40 -5.22 -13.77
N ALA A 89 13.01 -5.41 -12.51
CA ALA A 89 13.80 -6.12 -11.50
C ALA A 89 14.08 -7.56 -11.94
N ALA A 90 13.07 -8.29 -12.42
CA ALA A 90 13.23 -9.65 -12.91
C ALA A 90 14.18 -9.74 -14.12
N ALA A 91 14.07 -8.81 -15.07
CA ALA A 91 14.94 -8.76 -16.24
C ALA A 91 16.42 -8.49 -15.88
N ASN A 92 16.68 -7.65 -14.87
CA ASN A 92 18.04 -7.38 -14.40
C ASN A 92 18.60 -8.54 -13.57
N ALA A 93 17.79 -9.18 -12.72
CA ALA A 93 18.19 -10.40 -12.02
C ALA A 93 18.57 -11.54 -12.97
N TYR A 94 17.93 -11.63 -14.16
CA TYR A 94 18.35 -12.55 -15.21
C TYR A 94 19.75 -12.23 -15.75
N LEU A 95 20.10 -10.95 -15.94
CA LEU A 95 21.44 -10.57 -16.38
C LEU A 95 22.50 -10.98 -15.36
N ASP A 96 22.22 -10.79 -14.08
CA ASP A 96 23.12 -11.19 -13.00
C ASP A 96 23.36 -12.71 -13.03
N ALA A 97 22.29 -13.49 -13.17
CA ALA A 97 22.39 -14.95 -13.31
C ALA A 97 23.10 -15.39 -14.60
N LEU A 98 22.95 -14.66 -15.71
CA LEU A 98 23.64 -14.96 -16.96
C LEU A 98 25.16 -14.75 -16.83
N ALA A 99 25.61 -13.74 -16.09
CA ALA A 99 27.03 -13.55 -15.80
C ALA A 99 27.57 -14.74 -14.98
N GLU A 100 26.86 -15.16 -13.93
CA GLU A 100 27.23 -16.33 -13.14
C GLU A 100 27.31 -17.60 -13.98
N ASP A 101 26.32 -17.85 -14.85
CA ASP A 101 26.29 -19.01 -15.74
C ASP A 101 27.46 -19.01 -16.75
N ARG A 102 27.76 -17.86 -17.38
CA ARG A 102 28.93 -17.73 -18.27
C ARG A 102 30.24 -18.02 -17.53
N ARG A 103 30.39 -17.51 -16.30
CA ARG A 103 31.59 -17.73 -15.48
C ARG A 103 31.71 -19.18 -15.04
N ALA A 104 30.60 -19.85 -14.72
CA ALA A 104 30.57 -21.29 -14.43
C ALA A 104 31.01 -22.14 -15.64
N ARG A 105 30.79 -21.66 -16.87
CA ARG A 105 31.31 -22.25 -18.12
C ARG A 105 32.77 -21.86 -18.42
N GLY A 106 33.44 -21.10 -17.55
CA GLY A 106 34.81 -20.64 -17.73
C GLY A 106 34.97 -19.46 -18.69
N LEU A 107 33.88 -18.77 -19.02
CA LEU A 107 33.87 -17.63 -19.94
C LEU A 107 33.89 -16.31 -19.16
N THR A 108 34.47 -15.26 -19.76
CA THR A 108 34.43 -13.91 -19.21
C THR A 108 32.99 -13.39 -19.14
N ALA A 109 32.63 -12.81 -17.98
CA ALA A 109 31.42 -12.03 -17.78
C ALA A 109 31.50 -11.21 -16.48
N THR A 110 30.98 -9.99 -16.53
CA THR A 110 30.83 -9.09 -15.38
C THR A 110 29.44 -8.46 -15.45
N SER A 111 28.59 -8.70 -14.45
CA SER A 111 27.34 -7.95 -14.27
C SER A 111 27.56 -6.84 -13.26
N VAL A 112 27.13 -5.62 -13.61
CA VAL A 112 27.12 -4.51 -12.68
C VAL A 112 25.68 -4.07 -12.43
N ALA A 113 25.21 -4.26 -11.20
CA ALA A 113 23.91 -3.77 -10.76
C ALA A 113 24.02 -2.29 -10.40
N TRP A 114 23.54 -1.43 -11.30
CA TRP A 114 23.66 0.01 -11.15
C TRP A 114 22.55 0.63 -10.30
N GLY A 115 22.95 1.60 -9.48
CA GLY A 115 22.08 2.62 -8.87
C GLY A 115 21.69 3.72 -9.86
N ALA A 116 21.20 4.85 -9.34
CA ALA A 116 20.85 5.99 -10.19
C ALA A 116 22.10 6.68 -10.75
N TRP A 117 22.03 7.15 -12.00
CA TRP A 117 23.08 7.95 -12.64
C TRP A 117 22.56 9.39 -12.83
N ALA A 118 23.44 10.37 -12.62
CA ALA A 118 23.16 11.78 -12.88
C ALA A 118 23.29 12.10 -14.38
N GLY A 119 22.75 13.25 -14.81
CA GLY A 119 22.96 13.77 -16.17
C GLY A 119 22.00 13.24 -17.25
N GLY A 120 20.91 12.55 -16.88
CA GLY A 120 19.85 12.07 -17.78
C GLY A 120 19.86 10.56 -18.03
N GLY A 121 19.04 10.07 -18.98
CA GLY A 121 18.91 8.64 -19.32
C GLY A 121 17.59 7.98 -18.89
N MET A 122 17.62 6.70 -18.49
CA MET A 122 16.43 5.91 -18.11
C MET A 122 15.63 6.49 -16.91
N ILE A 123 16.20 7.44 -16.19
CA ILE A 123 15.62 8.13 -15.02
C ILE A 123 15.51 9.65 -15.30
N ALA A 124 15.52 10.08 -16.58
CA ALA A 124 15.46 11.49 -16.95
C ALA A 124 14.11 12.17 -16.64
N ASP A 125 13.07 11.38 -16.34
CA ASP A 125 11.87 11.90 -15.69
C ASP A 125 12.25 12.34 -14.28
N GLY A 126 12.26 13.66 -14.04
CA GLY A 126 12.62 14.24 -12.75
C GLY A 126 11.78 13.71 -11.56
N SER A 127 10.59 13.14 -11.81
CA SER A 127 9.79 12.50 -10.76
C SER A 127 10.37 11.16 -10.30
N ALA A 128 11.01 10.40 -11.19
CA ALA A 128 11.65 9.13 -10.88
C ALA A 128 12.96 9.35 -10.10
N GLU A 129 13.76 10.35 -10.49
CA GLU A 129 14.98 10.73 -9.77
C GLU A 129 14.66 11.21 -8.35
N GLU A 130 13.69 12.13 -8.21
CA GLU A 130 13.26 12.64 -6.90
C GLU A 130 12.66 11.53 -6.02
N GLY A 131 11.95 10.57 -6.62
CA GLY A 131 11.46 9.38 -5.92
C GLY A 131 12.58 8.50 -5.35
N LEU A 132 13.69 8.34 -6.08
CA LEU A 132 14.85 7.57 -5.61
C LEU A 132 15.63 8.34 -4.53
N ARG A 133 15.86 9.64 -4.71
CA ARG A 133 16.49 10.50 -3.68
C ARG A 133 15.74 10.47 -2.35
N ARG A 134 14.40 10.53 -2.39
CA ARG A 134 13.57 10.42 -1.18
C ARG A 134 13.70 9.08 -0.47
N ARG A 135 14.01 8.01 -1.19
CA ARG A 135 14.29 6.68 -0.63
C ARG A 135 15.75 6.47 -0.25
N GLY A 136 16.60 7.48 -0.39
CA GLY A 136 18.02 7.41 -0.05
C GLY A 136 18.90 6.78 -1.13
N VAL A 137 18.42 6.59 -2.36
CA VAL A 137 19.27 6.19 -3.50
C VAL A 137 19.63 7.45 -4.29
N LEU A 138 20.89 7.84 -4.24
CA LEU A 138 21.39 9.09 -4.81
C LEU A 138 21.92 8.87 -6.23
N PRO A 139 21.76 9.84 -7.15
CA PRO A 139 22.33 9.74 -8.49
C PRO A 139 23.83 9.97 -8.44
N MET A 140 24.57 9.05 -9.06
CA MET A 140 26.03 9.07 -9.17
C MET A 140 26.47 9.84 -10.41
N GLU A 141 27.56 10.59 -10.29
CA GLU A 141 28.21 11.21 -11.44
C GLU A 141 28.70 10.14 -12.44
N PRO A 142 28.42 10.28 -13.76
CA PRO A 142 28.80 9.26 -14.75
C PRO A 142 30.29 8.91 -14.77
N GLU A 143 31.17 9.89 -14.55
CA GLU A 143 32.62 9.66 -14.51
C GLU A 143 33.03 8.74 -13.35
N LEU A 144 32.38 8.88 -12.19
CA LEU A 144 32.59 8.02 -11.04
C LEU A 144 32.07 6.61 -11.29
N ALA A 145 30.87 6.49 -11.86
CA ALA A 145 30.28 5.19 -12.18
C ALA A 145 31.08 4.43 -13.25
N LEU A 146 31.61 5.13 -14.27
CA LEU A 146 32.52 4.53 -15.26
C LEU A 146 33.84 4.08 -14.64
N SER A 147 34.36 4.80 -13.64
CA SER A 147 35.57 4.38 -12.91
C SER A 147 35.31 3.08 -12.14
N ALA A 148 34.13 2.93 -11.52
CA ALA A 148 33.73 1.69 -10.86
C ALA A 148 33.56 0.53 -11.85
N LEU A 149 33.05 0.79 -13.07
CA LEU A 149 32.96 -0.22 -14.12
C LEU A 149 34.34 -0.76 -14.50
N VAL A 150 35.30 0.14 -14.75
CA VAL A 150 36.68 -0.25 -15.11
C VAL A 150 37.28 -1.12 -14.00
N GLN A 151 37.12 -0.71 -12.73
CA GLN A 151 37.60 -1.49 -11.60
C GLN A 151 36.94 -2.87 -11.50
N ALA A 152 35.63 -2.98 -11.73
CA ALA A 152 34.92 -4.26 -11.69
C ALA A 152 35.46 -5.25 -12.74
N VAL A 153 35.73 -4.76 -13.95
CA VAL A 153 36.30 -5.56 -15.03
C VAL A 153 37.77 -5.90 -14.75
N GLU A 154 38.59 -4.95 -14.30
CA GLU A 154 40.02 -5.17 -14.02
C GLU A 154 40.25 -6.14 -12.85
N HIS A 155 39.37 -6.14 -11.85
CA HIS A 155 39.43 -7.10 -10.74
C HIS A 155 38.75 -8.44 -11.06
N ASP A 156 38.26 -8.63 -12.28
CA ASP A 156 37.61 -9.86 -12.74
C ASP A 156 36.38 -10.22 -11.86
N GLU A 157 35.60 -9.21 -11.46
CA GLU A 157 34.38 -9.42 -10.69
C GLU A 157 33.30 -10.06 -11.57
N THR A 158 32.61 -11.07 -11.03
CA THR A 158 31.46 -11.68 -11.72
C THR A 158 30.20 -10.84 -11.56
N PHE A 159 29.97 -10.32 -10.35
CA PHE A 159 28.83 -9.50 -10.01
C PHE A 159 29.23 -8.44 -8.96
N VAL A 160 28.83 -7.19 -9.19
CA VAL A 160 28.96 -6.12 -8.19
C VAL A 160 27.76 -5.18 -8.25
N ALA A 161 27.24 -4.80 -7.09
CA ALA A 161 26.23 -3.76 -6.95
C ALA A 161 26.89 -2.42 -6.61
N VAL A 162 26.58 -1.38 -7.38
CA VAL A 162 27.18 -0.04 -7.23
C VAL A 162 26.08 0.99 -7.09
N ALA A 163 26.05 1.70 -5.96
CA ALA A 163 25.16 2.82 -5.71
C ALA A 163 25.75 3.81 -4.72
N ASP A 164 25.35 5.06 -4.87
CA ASP A 164 25.46 6.06 -3.82
C ASP A 164 24.17 6.03 -2.97
N VAL A 165 24.34 5.83 -1.67
CA VAL A 165 23.23 5.54 -0.75
C VAL A 165 23.34 6.42 0.50
N ASP A 166 22.30 7.22 0.74
CA ASP A 166 22.04 7.83 2.04
C ASP A 166 21.41 6.77 2.95
N TRP A 167 22.26 6.07 3.71
CA TRP A 167 21.86 4.98 4.59
C TRP A 167 20.84 5.40 5.66
N ALA A 168 20.93 6.63 6.17
CA ALA A 168 19.98 7.13 7.16
C ALA A 168 18.56 7.24 6.59
N ARG A 169 18.42 7.49 5.28
CA ARG A 169 17.13 7.50 4.58
C ARG A 169 16.70 6.14 4.06
N PHE A 170 17.65 5.34 3.56
CA PHE A 170 17.36 4.06 2.91
C PHE A 170 16.97 2.97 3.91
N VAL A 171 17.72 2.85 5.01
CA VAL A 171 17.58 1.75 5.98
C VAL A 171 16.18 1.68 6.61
N PRO A 172 15.59 2.78 7.12
CA PRO A 172 14.29 2.71 7.79
C PRO A 172 13.18 2.17 6.88
N GLY A 173 13.14 2.62 5.62
CA GLY A 173 12.17 2.15 4.63
C GLY A 173 12.41 0.70 4.20
N PHE A 174 13.66 0.33 3.94
CA PHE A 174 14.02 -1.00 3.44
C PHE A 174 13.81 -2.11 4.47
N THR A 175 14.04 -1.80 5.75
CA THR A 175 13.93 -2.76 6.87
C THR A 175 12.60 -2.69 7.61
N ALA A 176 11.71 -1.76 7.26
CA ALA A 176 10.44 -1.52 7.96
C ALA A 176 9.57 -2.77 8.16
N ALA A 177 9.50 -3.65 7.15
CA ALA A 177 8.65 -4.84 7.19
C ALA A 177 9.31 -6.02 7.92
N ARG A 178 10.64 -6.16 7.80
CA ARG A 178 11.43 -7.25 8.37
C ARG A 178 12.92 -6.94 8.28
N PRO A 179 13.76 -7.56 9.14
CA PRO A 179 15.20 -7.54 8.96
C PRO A 179 15.61 -8.01 7.55
N ARG A 180 16.60 -7.35 6.97
CA ARG A 180 17.14 -7.63 5.63
C ARG A 180 18.65 -7.89 5.73
N PRO A 181 19.11 -9.16 5.68
CA PRO A 181 20.52 -9.50 5.82
C PRO A 181 21.43 -8.83 4.78
N LEU A 182 20.89 -8.49 3.60
CA LEU A 182 21.65 -7.89 2.51
C LEU A 182 22.52 -6.69 2.93
N ILE A 183 22.04 -5.86 3.85
CA ILE A 183 22.72 -4.63 4.28
C ILE A 183 23.27 -4.71 5.72
N SER A 184 23.11 -5.85 6.41
CA SER A 184 23.48 -5.95 7.84
C SER A 184 24.99 -5.84 8.07
N ASP A 185 25.77 -6.16 7.05
CA ASP A 185 27.23 -6.23 7.14
C ASP A 185 27.88 -4.90 6.78
N ILE A 186 27.12 -3.96 6.19
CA ILE A 186 27.57 -2.61 5.83
C ILE A 186 27.66 -1.74 7.09
N PRO A 187 28.85 -1.21 7.46
CA PRO A 187 29.03 -0.43 8.68
C PRO A 187 28.09 0.77 8.81
N GLU A 188 27.91 1.53 7.73
CA GLU A 188 27.06 2.72 7.67
C GLU A 188 25.57 2.37 7.80
N ALA A 189 25.15 1.25 7.21
CA ALA A 189 23.80 0.74 7.35
C ALA A 189 23.53 0.23 8.78
N ARG A 190 24.52 -0.42 9.41
CA ARG A 190 24.45 -0.84 10.80
C ARG A 190 24.37 0.36 11.75
N ALA A 191 25.20 1.38 11.52
CA ALA A 191 25.11 2.64 12.26
C ALA A 191 23.72 3.27 12.10
N ALA A 192 23.14 3.30 10.90
CA ALA A 192 21.78 3.80 10.70
C ALA A 192 20.69 2.95 11.39
N LEU A 193 20.87 1.63 11.48
CA LEU A 193 20.00 0.74 12.26
C LEU A 193 20.12 1.02 13.75
N ASP A 194 21.35 1.12 14.25
CA ASP A 194 21.66 1.39 15.65
C ASP A 194 21.20 2.79 16.05
N ASP A 195 21.37 3.81 15.20
CA ASP A 195 20.84 5.16 15.39
C ASP A 195 19.32 5.16 15.35
N GLY A 196 18.66 4.36 14.51
CA GLY A 196 17.20 4.16 14.57
C GLY A 196 16.72 3.51 15.87
N VAL A 197 17.55 2.64 16.47
CA VAL A 197 17.30 1.98 17.76
C VAL A 197 17.69 2.87 18.95
N HIS A 198 18.68 3.75 18.81
CA HIS A 198 19.17 4.69 19.84
C HIS A 198 18.41 6.03 19.84
N THR A 199 17.87 6.47 18.69
CA THR A 199 16.88 7.57 18.61
C THR A 199 15.51 7.16 19.13
N SER A 200 15.26 5.86 19.29
CA SER A 200 14.14 5.34 20.09
C SER A 200 14.41 5.38 21.60
N GLY A 201 15.59 5.83 22.03
CA GLY A 201 16.06 5.68 23.41
C GLY A 201 16.67 6.91 24.09
N ASN A 202 17.24 7.92 23.39
CA ASN A 202 17.90 9.00 24.15
C ASN A 202 18.25 10.35 23.47
N ASP A 203 17.62 10.76 22.36
CA ASP A 203 17.86 12.10 21.79
C ASP A 203 16.72 13.09 22.08
N THR A 204 16.71 13.56 23.33
CA THR A 204 16.05 14.81 23.73
C THR A 204 17.02 15.98 23.56
N SER A 205 16.80 16.84 22.57
CA SER A 205 17.01 18.30 22.66
C SER A 205 16.49 18.97 21.37
N ALA A 206 15.54 19.90 21.39
CA ALA A 206 15.51 21.13 22.19
C ALA A 206 14.14 21.50 22.79
N ASP A 207 13.18 20.58 22.80
CA ASP A 207 11.97 20.63 23.65
C ASP A 207 11.83 19.21 24.22
N GLY A 208 11.47 19.06 25.51
CA GLY A 208 11.38 17.75 26.18
C GLY A 208 10.50 16.73 25.46
N SER A 209 10.49 15.48 25.93
CA SER A 209 9.59 14.44 25.37
C SER A 209 8.16 14.96 25.27
N LEU A 210 7.37 14.49 24.28
CA LEU A 210 5.99 14.96 24.13
C LEU A 210 5.21 14.84 25.45
N ALA A 211 5.45 13.78 26.24
CA ALA A 211 4.94 13.64 27.60
C ALA A 211 5.34 14.80 28.54
N GLN A 212 6.63 15.18 28.56
CA GLN A 212 7.12 16.33 29.35
C GLN A 212 6.54 17.67 28.89
N ARG A 213 6.31 17.86 27.59
CA ARG A 213 5.68 19.09 27.05
C ARG A 213 4.20 19.18 27.40
N LEU A 214 3.53 18.04 27.54
CA LEU A 214 2.13 17.95 27.94
C LEU A 214 1.94 18.00 29.47
N ALA A 215 2.99 17.70 30.24
CA ALA A 215 3.00 17.77 31.69
C ALA A 215 2.72 19.21 32.17
N GLY A 216 1.72 19.36 33.06
CA GLY A 216 1.31 20.66 33.60
C GLY A 216 0.36 21.49 32.72
N LEU A 217 0.11 21.10 31.47
CA LEU A 217 -0.90 21.74 30.61
C LEU A 217 -2.32 21.25 30.93
N SER A 218 -3.33 22.10 30.70
CA SER A 218 -4.75 21.71 30.76
C SER A 218 -5.11 20.76 29.62
N ALA A 219 -6.22 20.02 29.75
CA ALA A 219 -6.67 19.07 28.72
C ALA A 219 -6.82 19.72 27.33
N THR A 220 -7.37 20.94 27.28
CA THR A 220 -7.54 21.71 26.04
C THR A 220 -6.20 22.13 25.44
N GLU A 221 -5.23 22.54 26.26
CA GLU A 221 -3.89 22.93 25.80
C GLU A 221 -3.09 21.72 25.32
N ARG A 222 -3.22 20.57 25.97
CA ARG A 222 -2.60 19.31 25.54
C ARG A 222 -3.08 18.89 24.16
N LEU A 223 -4.39 18.88 23.94
CA LEU A 223 -4.97 18.55 22.64
C LEU A 223 -4.49 19.49 21.54
N LYS A 224 -4.41 20.79 21.84
CA LYS A 224 -3.89 21.79 20.88
C LYS A 224 -2.44 21.49 20.48
N VAL A 225 -1.57 21.20 21.45
CA VAL A 225 -0.15 20.88 21.20
C VAL A 225 0.00 19.62 20.33
N VAL A 226 -0.77 18.57 20.61
CA VAL A 226 -0.72 17.33 19.82
C VAL A 226 -1.32 17.53 18.43
N LEU A 227 -2.40 18.31 18.31
CA LEU A 227 -3.01 18.65 17.02
C LEU A 227 -2.03 19.43 16.13
N ASP A 228 -1.32 20.41 16.69
CA ASP A 228 -0.32 21.19 15.96
C ASP A 228 0.85 20.30 15.49
N LEU A 229 1.24 19.29 16.29
CA LEU A 229 2.23 18.29 15.90
C LEU A 229 1.75 17.42 14.72
N VAL A 230 0.51 16.95 14.75
CA VAL A 230 -0.07 16.15 13.66
C VAL A 230 -0.18 16.98 12.38
N ARG A 231 -0.68 18.23 12.47
CA ARG A 231 -0.84 19.12 11.32
C ARG A 231 0.49 19.54 10.70
N SER A 232 1.51 19.83 11.50
CA SER A 232 2.85 20.16 11.00
C SER A 232 3.52 18.95 10.33
N THR A 233 3.37 17.76 10.88
CA THR A 233 3.87 16.52 10.27
C THR A 233 3.18 16.23 8.94
N ALA A 234 1.85 16.39 8.88
CA ALA A 234 1.06 16.23 7.66
C ALA A 234 1.45 17.25 6.58
N ALA A 235 1.60 18.52 6.94
CA ALA A 235 2.02 19.58 6.01
C ALA A 235 3.39 19.28 5.41
N ALA A 236 4.34 18.81 6.23
CA ALA A 236 5.69 18.49 5.78
C ALA A 236 5.77 17.26 4.86
N VAL A 237 4.79 16.34 4.91
CA VAL A 237 4.72 15.19 3.99
C VAL A 237 4.01 15.57 2.68
N LEU A 238 2.96 16.39 2.76
CA LEU A 238 2.23 16.88 1.60
C LEU A 238 2.94 18.03 0.85
N GLY A 239 4.02 18.57 1.40
CA GLY A 239 4.75 19.69 0.81
C GLY A 239 4.06 21.05 0.97
N TYR A 240 3.17 21.19 1.97
CA TYR A 240 2.55 22.47 2.30
C TYR A 240 3.50 23.36 3.08
N ALA A 241 3.42 24.67 2.83
CA ALA A 241 4.27 25.67 3.46
C ALA A 241 3.98 25.88 4.96
N SER A 242 2.81 25.48 5.45
CA SER A 242 2.45 25.62 6.87
C SER A 242 1.46 24.55 7.34
N ALA A 243 1.47 24.29 8.66
CA ALA A 243 0.49 23.44 9.33
C ALA A 243 -0.95 23.97 9.19
N ASP A 244 -1.12 25.29 9.01
CA ASP A 244 -2.42 25.92 8.84
C ASP A 244 -3.14 25.53 7.55
N ALA A 245 -2.38 25.11 6.53
CA ALA A 245 -2.93 24.59 5.29
C ALA A 245 -3.58 23.19 5.44
N VAL A 246 -3.34 22.50 6.55
CA VAL A 246 -3.95 21.20 6.86
C VAL A 246 -5.18 21.43 7.73
N GLU A 247 -6.38 21.13 7.22
CA GLU A 247 -7.63 21.29 7.97
C GLU A 247 -7.79 20.22 9.06
N ALA A 248 -8.06 20.62 10.31
CA ALA A 248 -8.03 19.72 11.46
C ALA A 248 -9.05 18.58 11.41
N ASN A 249 -10.24 18.83 10.86
CA ASN A 249 -11.35 17.86 10.83
C ASN A 249 -11.53 17.20 9.47
N ARG A 250 -10.77 17.61 8.47
CA ARG A 250 -10.88 17.08 7.12
C ARG A 250 -10.17 15.74 7.02
N ALA A 251 -10.75 14.81 6.25
CA ALA A 251 -10.16 13.49 6.09
C ALA A 251 -8.83 13.57 5.32
N PHE A 252 -7.81 12.82 5.76
CA PHE A 252 -6.51 12.76 5.12
C PHE A 252 -6.60 12.40 3.63
N ARG A 253 -7.49 11.47 3.26
CA ARG A 253 -7.73 11.07 1.86
C ARG A 253 -8.16 12.25 0.98
N GLU A 254 -9.00 13.14 1.50
CA GLU A 254 -9.46 14.33 0.76
C GLU A 254 -8.38 15.40 0.62
N MET A 255 -7.33 15.33 1.44
CA MET A 255 -6.17 16.22 1.39
C MET A 255 -5.02 15.63 0.53
N GLY A 256 -5.27 14.54 -0.18
CA GLY A 256 -4.30 13.92 -1.09
C GLY A 256 -3.37 12.91 -0.43
N PHE A 257 -3.73 12.39 0.75
CA PHE A 257 -2.98 11.26 1.33
C PHE A 257 -3.25 9.97 0.56
N ASP A 258 -2.18 9.30 0.15
CA ASP A 258 -2.16 7.94 -0.35
C ASP A 258 -1.55 6.96 0.69
N SER A 259 -1.40 5.69 0.29
CA SER A 259 -0.87 4.65 1.16
C SER A 259 0.60 4.83 1.56
N LEU A 260 1.37 5.59 0.78
CA LEU A 260 2.79 5.86 1.04
C LEU A 260 2.95 7.08 1.94
N THR A 261 2.20 8.16 1.69
CA THR A 261 2.20 9.36 2.54
C THR A 261 1.62 9.08 3.93
N ALA A 262 0.64 8.17 4.03
CA ALA A 262 0.08 7.73 5.31
C ALA A 262 1.13 7.03 6.20
N VAL A 263 1.97 6.17 5.61
CA VAL A 263 3.07 5.52 6.33
C VAL A 263 4.14 6.52 6.73
N GLU A 264 4.45 7.50 5.88
CA GLU A 264 5.44 8.52 6.18
C GLU A 264 5.01 9.44 7.34
N VAL A 265 3.76 9.90 7.35
CA VAL A 265 3.20 10.67 8.48
C VAL A 265 3.20 9.85 9.76
N ARG A 266 2.81 8.57 9.70
CA ARG A 266 2.86 7.68 10.86
C ARG A 266 4.29 7.55 11.41
N ASN A 267 5.29 7.35 10.55
CA ASN A 267 6.68 7.20 10.98
C ASN A 267 7.22 8.47 11.64
N ARG A 268 6.96 9.64 11.03
CA ARG A 268 7.37 10.94 11.59
C ARG A 268 6.67 11.24 12.92
N LEU A 269 5.38 10.92 13.04
CA LEU A 269 4.63 11.06 14.29
C LEU A 269 5.15 10.13 15.38
N ALA A 270 5.44 8.86 15.06
CA ALA A 270 6.02 7.90 16.00
C ALA A 270 7.36 8.41 16.56
N MET A 271 8.21 8.95 15.69
CA MET A 271 9.49 9.54 16.07
C MET A 271 9.31 10.79 16.96
N ALA A 272 8.44 11.72 16.58
CA ALA A 272 8.23 12.96 17.32
C ALA A 272 7.50 12.78 18.66
N SER A 273 6.67 11.73 18.77
CA SER A 273 5.93 11.41 20.00
C SER A 273 6.64 10.41 20.91
N GLY A 274 7.64 9.69 20.40
CA GLY A 274 8.26 8.56 21.10
C GLY A 274 7.36 7.32 21.23
N LEU A 275 6.24 7.28 20.50
CA LEU A 275 5.26 6.20 20.58
C LEU A 275 5.44 5.16 19.47
N LYS A 276 5.10 3.89 19.78
CA LYS A 276 4.92 2.85 18.77
C LYS A 276 3.51 2.95 18.17
N LEU A 277 3.39 3.61 17.01
CA LEU A 277 2.11 3.73 16.30
C LEU A 277 1.90 2.57 15.32
N PRO A 278 0.69 1.96 15.26
CA PRO A 278 0.33 0.95 14.26
C PRO A 278 0.52 1.46 12.83
N ALA A 279 0.83 0.56 11.89
CA ALA A 279 0.98 0.92 10.47
C ALA A 279 -0.32 1.48 9.86
N THR A 280 -1.46 1.12 10.43
CA THR A 280 -2.81 1.56 10.03
C THR A 280 -3.24 2.86 10.69
N ALA A 281 -2.45 3.47 11.58
CA ALA A 281 -2.91 4.60 12.41
C ALA A 281 -3.50 5.78 11.61
N VAL A 282 -2.92 6.16 10.47
CA VAL A 282 -3.49 7.26 9.65
C VAL A 282 -4.80 6.86 8.96
N PHE A 283 -5.05 5.57 8.77
CA PHE A 283 -6.30 5.04 8.24
C PHE A 283 -7.36 4.85 9.34
N ASP A 284 -6.96 4.32 10.50
CA ASP A 284 -7.82 4.10 11.66
C ASP A 284 -8.28 5.43 12.27
N TYR A 285 -7.45 6.47 12.14
CA TYR A 285 -7.70 7.83 12.63
C TYR A 285 -7.63 8.82 11.45
N PRO A 286 -8.72 8.95 10.68
CA PRO A 286 -8.68 9.47 9.31
C PRO A 286 -8.60 11.00 9.21
N SER A 287 -8.56 11.75 10.31
CA SER A 287 -8.37 13.20 10.31
C SER A 287 -7.30 13.64 11.33
N PRO A 288 -6.67 14.81 11.14
CA PRO A 288 -5.68 15.32 12.09
C PRO A 288 -6.18 15.41 13.53
N ALA A 289 -7.43 15.82 13.76
CA ALA A 289 -8.04 15.90 15.08
C ALA A 289 -8.17 14.51 15.73
N VAL A 290 -8.69 13.53 14.97
CA VAL A 290 -8.91 12.16 15.48
C VAL A 290 -7.57 11.46 15.76
N LEU A 291 -6.56 11.68 14.91
CA LEU A 291 -5.21 11.16 15.12
C LEU A 291 -4.52 11.84 16.32
N ALA A 292 -4.78 13.13 16.54
CA ALA A 292 -4.25 13.86 17.69
C ALA A 292 -4.83 13.35 19.02
N ASP A 293 -6.13 13.05 19.06
CA ASP A 293 -6.77 12.44 20.23
C ASP A 293 -6.18 11.05 20.54
N PHE A 294 -5.96 10.22 19.51
CA PHE A 294 -5.33 8.91 19.69
C PHE A 294 -3.90 9.04 20.25
N VAL A 295 -3.08 9.90 19.64
CA VAL A 295 -1.71 10.14 20.10
C VAL A 295 -1.70 10.68 21.53
N LEU A 296 -2.60 11.62 21.86
CA LEU A 296 -2.71 12.16 23.21
C LEU A 296 -3.10 11.07 24.24
N GLY A 297 -4.05 10.20 23.89
CA GLY A 297 -4.45 9.07 24.72
C GLY A 297 -3.31 8.08 24.97
N GLN A 298 -2.48 7.81 23.95
CA GLN A 298 -1.30 6.96 24.08
C GLN A 298 -0.21 7.58 24.95
N VAL A 299 0.03 8.90 24.85
CA VAL A 299 1.02 9.61 25.68
C VAL A 299 0.57 9.70 27.14
N ILE A 300 -0.70 9.98 27.42
CA ILE A 300 -1.22 10.04 28.79
C ILE A 300 -1.33 8.63 29.39
N GLY A 301 -1.69 7.63 28.57
CA GLY A 301 -1.77 6.23 28.99
C GLY A 301 -0.41 5.59 29.30
N SER A 302 0.67 6.04 28.65
CA SER A 302 2.02 5.53 28.90
C SER A 302 2.66 6.06 30.20
N ASP A 303 2.26 7.24 30.70
CA ASP A 303 2.69 7.73 32.02
C ASP A 303 2.08 6.92 33.18
N ILE A 304 0.84 6.42 33.02
CA ILE A 304 0.17 5.55 34.02
C ILE A 304 0.73 4.12 33.99
N ALA A 305 1.23 3.68 32.84
CA ALA A 305 1.82 2.34 32.66
C ALA A 305 3.25 2.20 33.23
N SER A 306 3.94 3.32 33.53
CA SER A 306 5.29 3.26 34.12
C SER A 306 5.32 2.89 35.61
N ASP A 307 4.16 2.87 36.29
CA ASP A 307 4.03 2.48 37.71
C ASP A 307 3.04 1.32 37.94
N ALA A 308 2.52 0.71 36.86
CA ALA A 308 1.64 -0.45 36.97
C ALA A 308 1.86 -1.41 35.81
N SER A 309 2.56 -2.50 36.10
CA SER A 309 2.51 -3.73 35.32
C SER A 309 1.08 -4.30 35.41
N LEU A 310 0.17 -3.80 34.56
CA LEU A 310 -1.09 -4.45 34.31
C LEU A 310 -0.92 -5.41 33.14
N THR A 311 -0.71 -6.67 33.52
CA THR A 311 -1.17 -7.81 32.73
C THR A 311 -2.63 -7.55 32.36
N VAL A 312 -2.90 -7.29 31.08
CA VAL A 312 -4.24 -7.45 30.54
C VAL A 312 -4.56 -8.94 30.68
N PRO A 313 -5.54 -9.35 31.49
CA PRO A 313 -5.95 -10.74 31.51
C PRO A 313 -6.57 -10.99 30.14
N GLY A 314 -5.86 -11.68 29.26
CA GLY A 314 -6.50 -12.37 28.16
C GLY A 314 -7.46 -13.36 28.82
N VAL A 315 -8.76 -13.09 28.72
CA VAL A 315 -9.77 -14.09 29.05
C VAL A 315 -9.54 -15.20 28.02
N ALA A 316 -8.85 -16.26 28.44
CA ALA A 316 -8.79 -17.49 27.69
C ALA A 316 -10.22 -18.07 27.70
N VAL A 317 -11.01 -17.69 26.70
CA VAL A 317 -12.30 -18.30 26.41
C VAL A 317 -12.00 -19.75 26.05
N ALA A 318 -12.46 -20.68 26.89
CA ALA A 318 -12.38 -22.11 26.58
C ALA A 318 -13.14 -22.35 25.27
N ALA A 319 -12.63 -23.23 24.40
CA ALA A 319 -13.22 -23.50 23.07
C ALA A 319 -14.68 -24.00 23.10
N ASP A 320 -15.20 -24.31 24.29
CA ASP A 320 -16.56 -24.80 24.55
C ASP A 320 -17.49 -23.75 25.22
N GLU A 321 -17.10 -22.47 25.29
CA GLU A 321 -17.98 -21.45 25.88
C GLU A 321 -19.18 -21.14 24.95
N PRO A 322 -20.43 -21.21 25.45
CA PRO A 322 -21.61 -20.99 24.63
C PRO A 322 -21.73 -19.53 24.16
N ILE A 323 -22.06 -19.35 22.88
CA ILE A 323 -22.29 -18.02 22.28
C ILE A 323 -23.60 -17.43 22.81
N ALA A 324 -23.53 -16.23 23.40
CA ALA A 324 -24.70 -15.45 23.78
C ALA A 324 -25.11 -14.50 22.64
N ILE A 325 -26.36 -14.59 22.18
CA ILE A 325 -26.95 -13.60 21.25
C ILE A 325 -27.56 -12.49 22.11
N VAL A 326 -26.88 -11.34 22.17
CA VAL A 326 -27.27 -10.21 23.04
C VAL A 326 -28.08 -9.12 22.33
N GLY A 327 -28.18 -9.20 20.99
CA GLY A 327 -28.97 -8.29 20.16
C GLY A 327 -29.22 -8.88 18.78
N MET A 328 -30.27 -8.42 18.11
CA MET A 328 -30.59 -8.76 16.72
C MET A 328 -31.24 -7.55 16.03
N ALA A 329 -30.93 -7.36 14.74
CA ALA A 329 -31.59 -6.41 13.85
C ALA A 329 -31.76 -7.08 12.48
N CYS A 330 -32.82 -6.74 11.75
CA CYS A 330 -33.11 -7.38 10.48
C CYS A 330 -34.02 -6.57 9.57
N ARG A 331 -33.98 -6.89 8.27
CA ARG A 331 -34.90 -6.39 7.24
C ARG A 331 -35.38 -7.56 6.39
N TYR A 332 -36.69 -7.72 6.26
CA TYR A 332 -37.30 -8.80 5.46
C TYR A 332 -38.52 -8.29 4.67
N PRO A 333 -38.99 -9.04 3.65
CA PRO A 333 -40.24 -8.74 2.96
C PRO A 333 -41.43 -8.63 3.91
N GLY A 334 -42.47 -7.89 3.50
CA GLY A 334 -43.64 -7.61 4.32
C GLY A 334 -43.46 -6.47 5.32
N ASP A 335 -42.54 -5.54 5.04
CA ASP A 335 -42.19 -4.39 5.89
C ASP A 335 -41.69 -4.77 7.30
N VAL A 336 -41.04 -5.94 7.40
CA VAL A 336 -40.43 -6.40 8.65
C VAL A 336 -39.10 -5.69 8.86
N ARG A 337 -39.04 -4.84 9.88
CA ARG A 337 -37.86 -4.06 10.28
C ARG A 337 -37.27 -4.45 11.64
N THR A 338 -37.94 -5.31 12.41
CA THR A 338 -37.42 -5.78 13.72
C THR A 338 -37.56 -7.29 13.91
N PRO A 339 -36.76 -7.90 14.81
CA PRO A 339 -36.90 -9.32 15.15
C PRO A 339 -38.29 -9.70 15.68
N GLU A 340 -38.96 -8.80 16.40
CA GLU A 340 -40.32 -9.03 16.90
C GLU A 340 -41.33 -9.10 15.75
N GLN A 341 -41.21 -8.20 14.77
CA GLN A 341 -42.06 -8.22 13.57
C GLN A 341 -41.80 -9.47 12.73
N LEU A 342 -40.55 -9.94 12.64
CA LEU A 342 -40.24 -11.22 12.01
C LEU A 342 -40.95 -12.37 12.73
N TRP A 343 -40.92 -12.37 14.06
CA TRP A 343 -41.58 -13.40 14.85
C TRP A 343 -43.09 -13.41 14.61
N ASP A 344 -43.73 -12.24 14.61
CA ASP A 344 -45.16 -12.09 14.34
C ASP A 344 -45.53 -12.58 12.93
N LEU A 345 -44.71 -12.26 11.92
CA LEU A 345 -44.91 -12.70 10.55
C LEU A 345 -44.85 -14.23 10.41
N VAL A 346 -43.83 -14.84 11.03
CA VAL A 346 -43.66 -16.32 11.03
C VAL A 346 -44.78 -17.00 11.82
N ALA A 347 -45.11 -16.49 13.00
CA ALA A 347 -46.14 -17.07 13.87
C ALA A 347 -47.54 -16.96 13.28
N SER A 348 -47.83 -15.88 12.54
CA SER A 348 -49.12 -15.69 11.86
C SER A 348 -49.22 -16.44 10.53
N GLY A 349 -48.12 -16.94 9.98
CA GLY A 349 -48.10 -17.57 8.66
C GLY A 349 -48.43 -16.61 7.52
N THR A 350 -48.12 -15.32 7.68
CA THR A 350 -48.43 -14.28 6.69
C THR A 350 -47.55 -14.45 5.45
N ASP A 351 -48.19 -14.43 4.27
CA ASP A 351 -47.49 -14.39 2.98
C ASP A 351 -46.97 -12.96 2.71
N ALA A 352 -45.65 -12.84 2.54
CA ALA A 352 -44.95 -11.57 2.33
C ALA A 352 -44.62 -11.29 0.86
N MET A 353 -45.16 -12.07 -0.07
CA MET A 353 -44.96 -11.88 -1.51
C MET A 353 -45.78 -10.69 -2.00
N ALA A 354 -45.16 -9.82 -2.79
CA ALA A 354 -45.76 -8.59 -3.29
C ALA A 354 -45.32 -8.29 -4.73
N GLU A 355 -45.99 -7.34 -5.37
CA GLU A 355 -45.66 -6.88 -6.72
C GLU A 355 -44.28 -6.21 -6.77
N PHE A 356 -43.66 -6.20 -7.95
CA PHE A 356 -42.33 -5.64 -8.12
C PHE A 356 -42.28 -4.13 -7.79
N PRO A 357 -41.22 -3.64 -7.11
CA PRO A 357 -41.04 -2.20 -6.87
C PRO A 357 -40.99 -1.39 -8.17
N THR A 358 -41.74 -0.31 -8.28
CA THR A 358 -41.84 0.47 -9.54
C THR A 358 -40.65 1.40 -9.82
N ASP A 359 -39.72 1.50 -8.88
CA ASP A 359 -38.64 2.49 -8.83
C ASP A 359 -37.27 1.95 -9.29
N ARG A 360 -37.18 0.67 -9.70
CA ARG A 360 -35.91 0.01 -10.03
C ARG A 360 -35.71 -0.33 -11.50
N GLY A 361 -36.64 0.09 -12.37
CA GLY A 361 -36.52 -0.04 -13.82
C GLY A 361 -36.53 -1.48 -14.33
N TRP A 362 -37.35 -2.35 -13.72
CA TRP A 362 -37.46 -3.75 -14.12
C TRP A 362 -37.91 -3.90 -15.58
N ASP A 363 -37.18 -4.72 -16.35
CA ASP A 363 -37.56 -5.14 -17.69
C ASP A 363 -38.37 -6.45 -17.59
N VAL A 364 -39.69 -6.34 -17.50
CA VAL A 364 -40.61 -7.47 -17.30
C VAL A 364 -41.39 -7.80 -18.57
N ASP A 365 -40.68 -7.97 -19.69
CA ASP A 365 -41.25 -8.54 -20.91
C ASP A 365 -41.04 -10.07 -20.97
N GLY A 366 -42.00 -10.86 -20.45
CA GLY A 366 -42.02 -12.33 -20.61
C GLY A 366 -42.63 -13.16 -19.46
N ASP A 367 -42.73 -14.49 -19.68
CA ASP A 367 -43.34 -15.60 -18.89
C ASP A 367 -42.87 -15.78 -17.41
N PHE A 368 -42.40 -14.73 -16.73
CA PHE A 368 -41.91 -14.77 -15.35
C PHE A 368 -42.98 -14.38 -14.32
N SER A 369 -42.78 -14.76 -13.05
CA SER A 369 -43.65 -14.37 -11.93
C SER A 369 -43.64 -12.85 -11.73
N SER A 370 -44.82 -12.22 -11.64
CA SER A 370 -44.98 -10.79 -11.35
C SER A 370 -44.97 -10.44 -9.86
N VAL A 371 -44.67 -11.43 -8.99
CA VAL A 371 -44.61 -11.29 -7.52
C VAL A 371 -43.32 -11.87 -6.95
N GLY A 372 -42.80 -11.23 -5.90
CA GLY A 372 -41.54 -11.54 -5.23
C GLY A 372 -41.52 -11.07 -3.78
N GLY A 373 -40.53 -11.52 -3.01
CA GLY A 373 -40.27 -10.99 -1.66
C GLY A 373 -39.31 -9.81 -1.74
N PHE A 374 -39.79 -8.60 -1.43
CA PHE A 374 -39.00 -7.37 -1.58
C PHE A 374 -38.85 -6.61 -0.26
N VAL A 375 -37.63 -6.09 -0.03
CA VAL A 375 -37.41 -4.96 0.88
C VAL A 375 -37.54 -3.70 0.02
N TYR A 376 -38.67 -3.00 0.09
CA TYR A 376 -38.99 -1.88 -0.80
C TYR A 376 -38.02 -0.71 -0.64
N ASP A 377 -37.63 -0.41 0.59
CA ASP A 377 -36.79 0.74 0.91
C ASP A 377 -35.29 0.43 0.84
N ALA A 378 -34.89 -0.67 0.18
CA ALA A 378 -33.48 -1.06 0.07
C ALA A 378 -32.60 0.01 -0.61
N GLY A 379 -33.21 0.96 -1.34
CA GLY A 379 -32.51 2.09 -1.94
C GLY A 379 -32.27 3.27 -1.00
N GLU A 380 -33.00 3.35 0.11
CA GLU A 380 -32.88 4.43 1.10
C GLU A 380 -31.60 4.26 1.93
N PHE A 381 -30.90 5.35 2.21
CA PHE A 381 -29.69 5.35 3.01
C PHE A 381 -29.28 6.75 3.46
N ASP A 382 -29.03 6.94 4.76
CA ASP A 382 -28.45 8.19 5.28
C ASP A 382 -26.92 8.20 5.17
N ALA A 383 -26.43 8.54 3.97
CA ALA A 383 -24.99 8.59 3.71
C ALA A 383 -24.24 9.57 4.62
N GLY A 384 -24.87 10.72 4.93
CA GLY A 384 -24.26 11.77 5.74
C GLY A 384 -24.00 11.32 7.18
N PHE A 385 -24.95 10.58 7.76
CA PHE A 385 -24.82 10.01 9.10
C PHE A 385 -23.60 9.09 9.23
N PHE A 386 -23.32 8.28 8.21
CA PHE A 386 -22.17 7.37 8.18
C PHE A 386 -20.87 8.01 7.65
N GLY A 387 -20.85 9.32 7.39
CA GLY A 387 -19.68 10.01 6.84
C GLY A 387 -19.33 9.59 5.41
N ILE A 388 -20.32 9.10 4.65
CA ILE A 388 -20.17 8.61 3.28
C ILE A 388 -20.61 9.72 2.33
N SER A 389 -19.79 9.99 1.31
CA SER A 389 -20.13 11.01 0.31
C SER A 389 -21.34 10.58 -0.54
N PRO A 390 -22.17 11.51 -1.05
CA PRO A 390 -23.28 11.15 -1.93
C PRO A 390 -22.85 10.36 -3.17
N ARG A 391 -21.66 10.62 -3.72
CA ARG A 391 -21.14 9.88 -4.88
C ARG A 391 -20.75 8.45 -4.54
N GLU A 392 -20.17 8.23 -3.36
CA GLU A 392 -19.86 6.89 -2.88
C GLU A 392 -21.14 6.11 -2.56
N ALA A 393 -22.12 6.74 -1.91
CA ALA A 393 -23.40 6.11 -1.59
C ALA A 393 -24.15 5.62 -2.85
N LEU A 394 -24.05 6.35 -3.96
CA LEU A 394 -24.60 5.93 -5.26
C LEU A 394 -23.90 4.69 -5.85
N ALA A 395 -22.60 4.51 -5.57
CA ALA A 395 -21.83 3.35 -6.01
C ALA A 395 -22.02 2.11 -5.11
N MET A 396 -22.58 2.31 -3.91
CA MET A 396 -22.68 1.26 -2.90
C MET A 396 -23.85 0.32 -3.17
N ASP A 397 -23.55 -0.98 -3.17
CA ASP A 397 -24.55 -2.04 -3.12
C ASP A 397 -25.52 -1.78 -1.95
N PRO A 398 -26.85 -1.81 -2.20
CA PRO A 398 -27.88 -1.74 -1.17
C PRO A 398 -27.63 -2.62 0.06
N GLN A 399 -27.03 -3.81 -0.11
CA GLN A 399 -26.67 -4.70 0.99
C GLN A 399 -25.65 -4.06 1.95
N GLN A 400 -24.67 -3.32 1.43
CA GLN A 400 -23.69 -2.61 2.27
C GLN A 400 -24.36 -1.49 3.06
N ARG A 401 -25.27 -0.76 2.42
CA ARG A 401 -26.02 0.36 3.02
C ARG A 401 -26.93 -0.13 4.15
N MET A 402 -27.77 -1.12 3.86
CA MET A 402 -28.66 -1.73 4.85
C MET A 402 -27.89 -2.38 6.00
N LEU A 403 -26.72 -2.98 5.75
CA LEU A 403 -25.93 -3.57 6.82
C LEU A 403 -25.41 -2.51 7.80
N LEU A 404 -24.99 -1.33 7.32
CA LEU A 404 -24.54 -0.24 8.19
C LEU A 404 -25.65 0.23 9.12
N GLU A 405 -26.86 0.44 8.58
CA GLU A 405 -28.04 0.82 9.36
C GLU A 405 -28.44 -0.28 10.35
N ALA A 406 -28.55 -1.52 9.88
CA ALA A 406 -28.93 -2.65 10.72
C ALA A 406 -27.90 -2.92 11.84
N ALA A 407 -26.61 -2.71 11.58
CA ALA A 407 -25.58 -2.85 12.60
C ALA A 407 -25.63 -1.74 13.64
N TRP A 408 -25.91 -0.50 13.23
CA TRP A 408 -26.14 0.59 14.19
C TRP A 408 -27.32 0.26 15.11
N GLU A 409 -28.45 -0.12 14.54
CA GLU A 409 -29.63 -0.54 15.30
C GLU A 409 -29.37 -1.74 16.20
N LEU A 410 -28.58 -2.71 15.72
CA LEU A 410 -28.20 -3.90 16.49
C LEU A 410 -27.53 -3.50 17.81
N PHE A 411 -26.58 -2.57 17.76
CA PHE A 411 -25.87 -2.10 18.95
C PHE A 411 -26.80 -1.32 19.89
N GLU A 412 -27.63 -0.43 19.35
CA GLU A 412 -28.63 0.29 20.17
C GLU A 412 -29.60 -0.68 20.88
N ARG A 413 -30.05 -1.73 20.18
CA ARG A 413 -30.93 -2.77 20.75
C ARG A 413 -30.23 -3.62 21.79
N ALA A 414 -28.93 -3.86 21.63
CA ALA A 414 -28.11 -4.52 22.64
C ALA A 414 -27.81 -3.61 23.86
N GLY A 415 -28.24 -2.34 23.83
CA GLY A 415 -27.91 -1.37 24.87
C GLY A 415 -26.45 -0.94 24.86
N ILE A 416 -25.78 -1.08 23.72
CA ILE A 416 -24.37 -0.75 23.52
C ILE A 416 -24.31 0.56 22.73
N ASP A 417 -23.59 1.55 23.24
CA ASP A 417 -23.30 2.78 22.52
C ASP A 417 -22.40 2.46 21.31
N PRO A 418 -22.86 2.62 20.06
CA PRO A 418 -22.06 2.27 18.87
C PRO A 418 -20.75 3.06 18.78
N THR A 419 -20.70 4.27 19.35
CA THR A 419 -19.50 5.13 19.34
C THR A 419 -18.45 4.70 20.36
N SER A 420 -18.84 3.89 21.36
CA SER A 420 -17.94 3.36 22.39
C SER A 420 -17.13 2.14 21.94
N LEU A 421 -17.45 1.58 20.76
CA LEU A 421 -16.86 0.35 20.25
C LEU A 421 -15.49 0.54 19.59
N ARG A 422 -15.10 1.79 19.35
CA ARG A 422 -13.83 2.09 18.67
C ARG A 422 -12.64 1.55 19.48
N GLY A 423 -11.86 0.65 18.87
CA GLY A 423 -10.71 -0.01 19.48
C GLY A 423 -11.06 -1.20 20.39
N SER A 424 -12.32 -1.66 20.37
CA SER A 424 -12.72 -2.89 21.06
C SER A 424 -12.13 -4.13 20.36
N GLN A 425 -12.16 -5.29 21.02
CA GLN A 425 -11.78 -6.56 20.38
C GLN A 425 -13.00 -7.20 19.71
N THR A 426 -13.56 -6.54 18.68
CA THR A 426 -14.81 -6.96 18.04
C THR A 426 -14.55 -7.55 16.66
N GLY A 427 -14.95 -8.81 16.46
CA GLY A 427 -14.88 -9.47 15.15
C GLY A 427 -16.16 -9.28 14.34
N VAL A 428 -16.03 -8.89 13.06
CA VAL A 428 -17.15 -8.81 12.11
C VAL A 428 -17.10 -9.97 11.12
N PHE A 429 -18.16 -10.76 11.09
CA PHE A 429 -18.33 -11.86 10.14
C PHE A 429 -19.60 -11.62 9.32
N ALA A 430 -19.46 -11.48 8.00
CA ALA A 430 -20.57 -11.17 7.11
C ALA A 430 -20.55 -12.10 5.89
N GLY A 431 -21.75 -12.52 5.45
CA GLY A 431 -21.97 -13.21 4.19
C GLY A 431 -22.77 -12.31 3.25
N ALA A 432 -22.30 -12.16 2.01
CA ALA A 432 -23.00 -11.43 0.96
C ALA A 432 -22.89 -12.21 -0.35
N SER A 433 -23.86 -12.02 -1.24
CA SER A 433 -23.84 -12.59 -2.59
C SER A 433 -23.85 -11.48 -3.62
N ALA A 434 -23.23 -11.71 -4.78
CA ALA A 434 -23.20 -10.74 -5.86
C ALA A 434 -24.61 -10.53 -6.42
N GLN A 435 -25.11 -9.29 -6.38
CA GLN A 435 -26.46 -8.94 -6.87
C GLN A 435 -26.46 -8.22 -8.23
N GLY A 436 -25.29 -8.08 -8.87
CA GLY A 436 -25.18 -7.38 -10.16
C GLY A 436 -25.38 -5.86 -10.06
N HIS A 437 -25.36 -5.28 -8.86
CA HIS A 437 -25.41 -3.84 -8.68
C HIS A 437 -24.23 -3.17 -9.41
N GLY A 438 -24.54 -2.21 -10.30
CA GLY A 438 -23.53 -1.54 -11.13
C GLY A 438 -23.15 -2.28 -12.42
N MET A 439 -23.58 -3.53 -12.62
CA MET A 439 -23.32 -4.28 -13.85
C MET A 439 -24.34 -3.88 -14.92
N GLY A 440 -23.86 -3.50 -16.11
CA GLY A 440 -24.72 -3.15 -17.25
C GLY A 440 -25.16 -1.69 -17.34
N LEU A 441 -24.68 -0.81 -16.44
CA LEU A 441 -24.86 0.64 -16.59
C LEU A 441 -23.99 1.14 -17.77
N GLY A 442 -24.63 1.61 -18.84
CA GLY A 442 -23.92 2.06 -20.04
C GLY A 442 -23.08 3.33 -19.84
N ALA A 443 -23.52 4.22 -18.95
CA ALA A 443 -22.78 5.40 -18.52
C ALA A 443 -23.01 5.62 -17.02
N LEU A 444 -21.94 5.60 -16.24
CA LEU A 444 -21.96 5.94 -14.82
C LEU A 444 -21.99 7.48 -14.67
N PRO A 445 -22.64 8.02 -13.61
CA PRO A 445 -22.54 9.43 -13.31
C PRO A 445 -21.08 9.83 -13.06
N GLU A 446 -20.68 11.00 -13.54
CA GLU A 446 -19.31 11.50 -13.45
C GLU A 446 -18.80 11.50 -11.99
N GLY A 447 -17.68 10.83 -11.74
CA GLY A 447 -17.06 10.75 -10.41
C GLY A 447 -17.55 9.61 -9.50
N VAL A 448 -18.40 8.71 -10.00
CA VAL A 448 -18.81 7.48 -9.29
C VAL A 448 -17.83 6.31 -9.56
N ASP A 449 -17.14 6.32 -10.71
CA ASP A 449 -16.26 5.24 -11.19
C ASP A 449 -15.20 4.80 -10.15
N GLY A 450 -14.61 5.77 -9.43
CA GLY A 450 -13.59 5.51 -8.41
C GLY A 450 -14.09 4.75 -7.18
N TYR A 451 -15.41 4.71 -6.95
CA TYR A 451 -16.03 4.04 -5.80
C TYR A 451 -16.65 2.69 -6.16
N MET A 452 -16.74 2.33 -7.45
CA MET A 452 -17.43 1.11 -7.89
C MET A 452 -16.77 -0.17 -7.38
N LEU A 453 -15.44 -0.22 -7.34
CA LEU A 453 -14.70 -1.40 -6.88
C LEU A 453 -15.00 -1.73 -5.41
N THR A 454 -15.06 -0.71 -4.54
CA THR A 454 -15.33 -0.89 -3.11
C THR A 454 -16.83 -0.91 -2.80
N GLY A 455 -17.64 -0.24 -3.60
CA GLY A 455 -19.10 -0.17 -3.45
C GLY A 455 -19.83 -1.44 -3.86
N SER A 456 -19.32 -2.21 -4.83
CA SER A 456 -19.98 -3.42 -5.35
C SER A 456 -19.38 -4.75 -4.87
N SER A 457 -18.17 -4.74 -4.28
CA SER A 457 -17.52 -5.97 -3.83
C SER A 457 -18.08 -6.49 -2.51
N GLY A 458 -18.57 -7.74 -2.51
CA GLY A 458 -19.04 -8.42 -1.30
C GLY A 458 -17.96 -8.64 -0.23
N SER A 459 -16.68 -8.68 -0.62
CA SER A 459 -15.56 -8.84 0.34
C SER A 459 -15.32 -7.60 1.21
N VAL A 460 -15.86 -6.44 0.82
CA VAL A 460 -15.66 -5.16 1.52
C VAL A 460 -16.66 -4.96 2.66
N VAL A 461 -17.75 -5.73 2.68
CA VAL A 461 -18.89 -5.57 3.59
C VAL A 461 -18.48 -5.57 5.07
N SER A 462 -17.68 -6.56 5.51
CA SER A 462 -17.21 -6.65 6.90
C SER A 462 -16.22 -5.53 7.24
N GLY A 463 -15.26 -5.26 6.35
CA GLY A 463 -14.26 -4.22 6.54
C GLY A 463 -14.86 -2.82 6.61
N ARG A 464 -15.93 -2.56 5.85
CA ARG A 464 -16.65 -1.28 5.90
C ARG A 464 -17.34 -1.08 7.24
N LEU A 465 -17.98 -2.12 7.77
CA LEU A 465 -18.61 -2.05 9.08
C LEU A 465 -17.56 -1.81 10.19
N SER A 466 -16.47 -2.56 10.16
CA SER A 466 -15.34 -2.35 11.08
C SER A 466 -14.77 -0.93 10.96
N TYR A 467 -14.62 -0.39 9.75
CA TYR A 467 -14.10 0.95 9.53
C TYR A 467 -15.01 2.04 10.10
N VAL A 468 -16.31 1.97 9.82
CA VAL A 468 -17.29 2.98 10.24
C VAL A 468 -17.45 3.01 11.76
N LEU A 469 -17.48 1.84 12.40
CA LEU A 469 -17.68 1.70 13.85
C LEU A 469 -16.37 1.63 14.66
N GLY A 470 -15.22 1.53 13.99
CA GLY A 470 -13.90 1.42 14.62
C GLY A 470 -13.63 0.09 15.33
N LEU A 471 -14.26 -1.01 14.87
CA LEU A 471 -14.23 -2.33 15.51
C LEU A 471 -12.91 -3.06 15.41
#